data_AF-A0A7S4FL53-F1
#
_entry.id   AF-A0A7S4FL53-F1
#
_cell.length_a   1.000
_cell.length_b   1.000
_cell.length_c   1.000
_cell.angle_alpha   90.00
_cell.angle_beta   90.00
_cell.angle_gamma   90.00
#
_symmetry.space_group_name_H-M   'P 1'
#
loop_
_entity.id
_entity.type
_entity.pdbx_description
1 polymer ?
#
loop_
_entity_poly.entity_id
_entity_poly.type
_entity_poly.pdbx_seq_one_letter_code
_entity_poly.pdbx_strand_id
1 'polypeptide(L)'
;SRPGAICGHRATGFANRRDFTALLLRACRAVGAVVQPCDVMLHWVPVDVVSSTIAESLTSTKTGEFVNIAWDGPLLADVLKATQLPSVSAEQWRASVVQQEETQGVRDLLLRFEWFVNRDPKAVVQSAKEGNAVTPEQIYSFVRNVFDN
;
A
#
# COMPACT_ATOMS: atom_id res chain seq x y z
N SER A 1 4.03 -2.75 -22.46
CA SER A 1 4.70 -1.96 -21.40
C SER A 1 4.56 -2.64 -20.06
N ARG A 2 5.52 -2.44 -19.15
CA ARG A 2 5.53 -2.97 -17.77
C ARG A 2 5.56 -1.77 -16.80
N PRO A 3 4.40 -1.33 -16.28
CA PRO A 3 4.37 -0.25 -15.32
C PRO A 3 4.80 -0.72 -13.92
N GLY A 4 5.43 0.16 -13.17
CA GLY A 4 5.57 0.05 -11.71
C GLY A 4 4.22 0.24 -11.00
N ALA A 5 4.27 0.53 -9.69
CA ALA A 5 3.06 0.75 -8.90
C ALA A 5 2.26 1.95 -9.44
N ILE A 6 1.05 1.70 -9.93
CA ILE A 6 0.23 2.75 -10.54
C ILE A 6 -0.50 3.53 -9.45
N CYS A 7 -0.24 4.84 -9.36
CA CYS A 7 -0.91 5.73 -8.41
C CYS A 7 -1.99 6.59 -9.09
N GLY A 8 -2.60 7.49 -8.31
CA GLY A 8 -3.71 8.32 -8.77
C GLY A 8 -3.36 9.26 -9.92
N HIS A 9 -4.39 9.73 -10.62
CA HIS A 9 -4.26 10.70 -11.70
C HIS A 9 -3.80 12.05 -11.15
N ARG A 10 -2.76 12.66 -11.74
CA ARG A 10 -2.15 13.91 -11.21
C ARG A 10 -3.14 15.07 -11.05
N ALA A 11 -3.97 15.32 -12.08
CA ALA A 11 -4.90 16.46 -12.06
C ALA A 11 -6.16 16.25 -11.19
N THR A 12 -6.70 15.03 -11.15
CA THR A 12 -8.01 14.78 -10.51
C THR A 12 -7.90 14.09 -9.16
N GLY A 13 -6.74 13.51 -8.84
CA GLY A 13 -6.53 12.69 -7.65
C GLY A 13 -7.29 11.37 -7.64
N PHE A 14 -7.99 11.00 -8.73
CA PHE A 14 -8.68 9.72 -8.81
C PHE A 14 -7.67 8.58 -8.76
N ALA A 15 -7.82 7.71 -7.76
CA ALA A 15 -6.97 6.56 -7.52
C ALA A 15 -7.82 5.30 -7.32
N ASN A 16 -7.21 4.15 -7.56
CA ASN A 16 -7.82 2.87 -7.22
C ASN A 16 -7.99 2.76 -5.70
N ARG A 17 -9.23 2.81 -5.21
CA ARG A 17 -9.55 2.73 -3.77
C ARG A 17 -9.19 1.40 -3.11
N ARG A 18 -8.91 0.38 -3.93
CA ARG A 18 -8.49 -0.97 -3.48
C ARG A 18 -6.99 -1.18 -3.62
N ASP A 19 -6.24 -0.18 -4.10
CA ASP A 19 -4.78 -0.23 -4.06
C ASP A 19 -4.29 -0.29 -2.61
N PHE A 20 -3.16 -0.96 -2.38
CA PHE A 20 -2.58 -1.11 -1.05
C PHE A 20 -2.41 0.24 -0.34
N THR A 21 -1.89 1.26 -1.03
CA THR A 21 -1.63 2.54 -0.37
C THR A 21 -2.91 3.29 -0.04
N ALA A 22 -3.93 3.18 -0.89
CA ALA A 22 -5.25 3.74 -0.60
C ALA A 22 -5.88 3.04 0.62
N LEU A 23 -5.72 1.73 0.76
CA LEU A 23 -6.18 0.97 1.92
C LEU A 23 -5.41 1.35 3.19
N LEU A 24 -4.08 1.48 3.10
CA LEU A 24 -3.24 1.94 4.20
C LEU A 24 -3.67 3.32 4.72
N LEU A 25 -3.83 4.30 3.82
CA LEU A 25 -4.27 5.65 4.18
C LEU A 25 -5.67 5.66 4.82
N ARG A 26 -6.58 4.79 4.36
CA ARG A 26 -7.91 4.63 4.96
C ARG A 26 -7.84 4.01 6.35
N ALA A 27 -6.96 3.03 6.56
CA ALA A 27 -6.73 2.46 7.89
C ALA A 27 -6.11 3.47 8.85
N CYS A 28 -5.11 4.24 8.40
CA CYS A 28 -4.53 5.33 9.21
C CYS A 28 -5.60 6.35 9.62
N ARG A 29 -6.47 6.75 8.69
CA ARG A 29 -7.58 7.66 8.98
C ARG A 29 -8.61 7.06 9.95
N ALA A 30 -8.92 5.78 9.81
CA ALA A 30 -9.81 5.07 10.73
C ALA A 30 -9.21 5.05 12.14
N VAL A 31 -7.96 4.62 12.26
CA VAL A 31 -7.20 4.57 13.51
C VAL A 31 -7.00 5.95 14.13
N GLY A 32 -6.94 7.00 13.31
CA GLY A 32 -6.64 8.36 13.75
C GLY A 32 -5.14 8.62 13.94
N ALA A 33 -4.28 7.76 13.39
CA ALA A 33 -2.82 7.89 13.48
C ALA A 33 -2.11 7.23 12.30
N VAL A 34 -0.87 7.65 12.04
CA VAL A 34 0.04 7.05 11.05
C VAL A 34 1.19 6.34 11.76
N VAL A 35 1.65 5.24 11.16
CA VAL A 35 2.81 4.48 11.65
C VAL A 35 4.11 5.15 11.21
N GLN A 36 5.07 5.24 12.12
CA GLN A 36 6.44 5.72 11.88
C GLN A 36 7.46 4.82 12.60
N PRO A 37 8.71 4.71 12.09
CA PRO A 37 9.22 5.25 10.82
C PRO A 37 8.69 4.49 9.60
N CYS A 38 8.74 5.10 8.42
CA CYS A 38 8.26 4.53 7.15
C CYS A 38 9.09 5.04 5.96
N ASP A 39 10.34 4.60 5.85
CA ASP A 39 11.32 5.09 4.86
C ASP A 39 11.24 4.37 3.50
N VAL A 40 10.05 3.86 3.19
CA VAL A 40 9.77 3.07 1.99
C VAL A 40 9.56 3.98 0.78
N MET A 41 10.26 3.71 -0.33
CA MET A 41 10.04 4.40 -1.61
C MET A 41 8.84 3.78 -2.34
N LEU A 42 7.87 4.61 -2.78
CA LEU A 42 6.61 4.08 -3.34
C LEU A 42 6.65 3.73 -4.83
N HIS A 43 7.76 3.96 -5.54
CA HIS A 43 7.94 3.69 -6.99
C HIS A 43 6.70 4.00 -7.86
N TRP A 44 6.02 5.08 -7.51
CA TRP A 44 4.70 5.42 -8.01
C TRP A 44 4.74 6.04 -9.39
N VAL A 45 3.93 5.50 -10.30
CA VAL A 45 3.69 6.10 -11.62
C VAL A 45 2.22 6.54 -11.71
N PRO A 46 1.94 7.83 -11.95
CA PRO A 46 0.57 8.29 -12.12
C PRO A 46 -0.14 7.62 -13.30
N VAL A 47 -1.41 7.25 -13.10
CA VAL A 47 -2.19 6.53 -14.12
C VAL A 47 -2.30 7.29 -15.46
N ASP A 48 -2.27 8.63 -15.44
CA ASP A 48 -2.29 9.44 -16.66
C ASP A 48 -1.00 9.35 -17.47
N VAL A 49 0.14 9.13 -16.81
CA VAL A 49 1.42 8.88 -17.48
C VAL A 49 1.45 7.45 -18.03
N VAL A 50 0.98 6.47 -17.25
CA VAL A 50 0.91 5.08 -17.72
C VAL A 50 0.00 4.96 -18.95
N SER A 51 -1.17 5.59 -18.93
CA SER A 51 -2.12 5.52 -20.03
C SER A 51 -1.61 6.22 -21.29
N SER A 52 -0.96 7.40 -21.16
CA SER A 52 -0.38 8.09 -22.30
C SER A 52 0.76 7.28 -22.94
N THR A 53 1.67 6.73 -22.13
CA THR A 53 2.77 5.90 -22.64
C THR A 53 2.28 4.62 -23.33
N ILE A 54 1.23 3.98 -22.80
CA ILE A 54 0.61 2.82 -23.46
C ILE A 54 0.01 3.24 -24.82
N ALA A 55 -0.73 4.34 -24.86
CA ALA A 55 -1.34 4.83 -26.10
C ALA A 55 -0.29 5.14 -27.17
N GLU A 56 0.78 5.85 -26.80
CA GLU A 56 1.92 6.15 -27.68
C GLU A 56 2.60 4.86 -28.18
N SER A 57 2.82 3.89 -27.28
CA SER A 57 3.44 2.61 -27.62
C SER A 57 2.64 1.82 -28.66
N LEU A 58 1.30 1.90 -28.64
CA LEU A 58 0.43 1.23 -29.62
C LEU A 58 0.52 1.85 -31.02
N THR A 59 0.92 3.11 -31.12
CA THR A 59 1.10 3.81 -32.40
C THR A 59 2.53 3.69 -32.95
N SER A 60 3.45 3.12 -32.17
CA SER A 60 4.83 2.91 -32.58
C SER A 60 4.95 1.82 -33.63
N THR A 61 5.80 2.05 -34.64
CA THR A 61 6.17 1.02 -35.63
C THR A 61 7.19 0.02 -35.10
N LYS A 62 7.74 0.25 -33.89
CA LYS A 62 8.69 -0.66 -33.24
C LYS A 62 7.92 -1.80 -32.57
N THR A 63 7.98 -2.98 -33.18
CA THR A 63 7.38 -4.20 -32.63
C THR A 63 8.39 -4.96 -31.76
N GLY A 64 7.93 -5.58 -30.67
CA GLY A 64 8.74 -6.45 -29.83
C GLY A 64 9.56 -5.76 -28.72
N GLU A 65 9.50 -4.44 -28.58
CA GLU A 65 10.17 -3.72 -27.48
C GLU A 65 9.33 -3.73 -26.20
N PHE A 66 9.98 -3.98 -25.05
CA PHE A 66 9.37 -3.82 -23.73
C PHE A 66 9.72 -2.45 -23.17
N VAL A 67 8.71 -1.61 -22.95
CA VAL A 67 8.86 -0.33 -22.23
C VAL A 67 8.61 -0.56 -20.74
N ASN A 68 9.64 -0.37 -19.91
CA ASN A 68 9.49 -0.30 -18.46
C ASN A 68 9.12 1.13 -18.07
N ILE A 69 8.00 1.30 -17.38
CA ILE A 69 7.55 2.61 -16.91
C ILE A 69 7.76 2.63 -15.40
N ALA A 70 8.87 3.23 -14.98
CA ALA A 70 9.27 3.36 -13.58
C ALA A 70 9.50 4.83 -13.25
N TRP A 71 9.22 5.19 -12.01
CA TRP A 71 9.44 6.54 -11.47
C TRP A 71 9.84 6.39 -10.00
N ASP A 72 10.88 7.10 -9.58
CA ASP A 72 11.17 7.35 -8.17
C ASP A 72 10.06 8.24 -7.57
N GLY A 73 9.05 7.58 -7.02
CA GLY A 73 7.91 8.22 -6.35
C GLY A 73 8.30 8.91 -5.04
N PRO A 74 7.31 9.36 -4.25
CA PRO A 74 7.59 9.88 -2.91
C PRO A 74 7.95 8.75 -1.93
N LEU A 75 8.56 9.13 -0.80
CA LEU A 75 8.63 8.25 0.36
C LEU A 75 7.23 8.08 0.96
N LEU A 76 6.97 6.90 1.51
CA LEU A 76 5.72 6.63 2.24
C LEU A 76 5.57 7.60 3.41
N ALA A 77 6.66 7.93 4.11
CA ALA A 77 6.67 8.96 5.15
C ALA A 77 6.10 10.31 4.67
N ASP A 78 6.44 10.75 3.45
CA ASP A 78 5.94 12.03 2.90
C ASP A 78 4.43 11.96 2.60
N VAL A 79 3.97 10.82 2.07
CA VAL A 79 2.54 10.59 1.83
C VAL A 79 1.75 10.54 3.14
N LEU A 80 2.28 9.87 4.17
CA LEU A 80 1.66 9.80 5.48
C LEU A 80 1.64 11.19 6.16
N LYS A 81 2.69 12.00 6.01
CA LYS A 81 2.74 13.37 6.52
C LYS A 81 1.63 14.25 5.94
N ALA A 82 1.27 14.05 4.67
CA ALA A 82 0.18 14.78 4.03
C ALA A 82 -1.21 14.51 4.66
N THR A 83 -1.36 13.42 5.42
CA THR A 83 -2.61 13.12 6.15
C THR A 83 -2.87 14.02 7.35
N GLN A 84 -1.82 14.69 7.86
CA GLN A 84 -1.85 15.51 9.08
C GLN A 84 -2.31 14.76 10.34
N LEU A 85 -2.26 13.43 10.33
CA LEU A 85 -2.54 12.59 11.48
C LEU A 85 -1.33 12.51 12.43
N PRO A 86 -1.54 12.31 13.73
CA PRO A 86 -0.44 12.10 14.66
C PRO A 86 0.35 10.84 14.29
N SER A 87 1.66 10.92 14.47
CA SER A 87 2.58 9.79 14.28
C SER A 87 2.70 8.98 15.56
N VAL A 88 2.68 7.66 15.43
CA VAL A 88 2.81 6.71 16.55
C VAL A 88 3.80 5.60 16.19
N SER A 89 4.28 4.86 17.20
CA SER A 89 5.12 3.69 16.96
C SER A 89 4.33 2.57 16.26
N ALA A 90 5.04 1.61 15.65
CA ALA A 90 4.42 0.46 15.02
C ALA A 90 3.57 -0.37 16.00
N GLU A 91 4.03 -0.54 17.25
CA GLU A 91 3.30 -1.26 18.30
C GLU A 91 2.00 -0.56 18.66
N GLN A 92 2.05 0.76 18.84
CA GLN A 92 0.88 1.58 19.15
C GLN A 92 -0.13 1.55 18.01
N TRP A 93 0.33 1.73 16.77
CA TRP A 93 -0.53 1.68 15.60
C TRP A 93 -1.22 0.31 15.46
N ARG A 94 -0.48 -0.78 15.69
CA ARG A 94 -1.01 -2.13 15.67
C ARG A 94 -2.09 -2.34 16.73
N ALA A 95 -1.84 -1.90 17.96
CA ALA A 95 -2.83 -2.01 19.03
C ALA A 95 -4.14 -1.29 18.64
N SER A 96 -4.04 -0.11 18.03
CA SER A 96 -5.22 0.62 17.54
C SER A 96 -5.91 -0.07 16.36
N VAL A 97 -5.16 -0.68 15.43
CA VAL A 97 -5.71 -1.49 14.35
C VAL A 97 -6.54 -2.67 14.90
N VAL A 98 -6.01 -3.41 15.88
CA VAL A 98 -6.73 -4.53 16.50
C VAL A 98 -8.00 -4.05 17.21
N GLN A 99 -7.92 -2.94 17.96
CA GLN A 99 -9.09 -2.36 18.63
C GLN A 99 -10.18 -1.89 17.65
N GLN A 100 -9.80 -1.60 16.41
CA GLN A 100 -10.69 -1.05 15.39
C GLN A 100 -10.89 -2.01 14.21
N GLU A 101 -10.70 -3.32 14.42
CA GLU A 101 -10.71 -4.34 13.34
C GLU A 101 -11.98 -4.34 12.48
N GLU A 102 -13.13 -3.99 13.08
CA GLU A 102 -14.43 -3.92 12.39
C GLU A 102 -14.66 -2.60 11.62
N THR A 103 -13.80 -1.59 11.83
CA THR A 103 -13.93 -0.32 11.11
C THR A 103 -13.56 -0.52 9.66
N GLN A 104 -14.43 -0.12 8.72
CA GLN A 104 -14.29 -0.41 7.28
C GLN A 104 -12.88 -0.16 6.72
N GLY A 105 -12.22 0.95 7.07
CA GLY A 105 -10.87 1.26 6.59
C GLY A 105 -9.80 0.27 7.07
N VAL A 106 -9.90 -0.15 8.33
CA VAL A 106 -9.02 -1.15 8.93
C VAL A 106 -9.33 -2.53 8.36
N ARG A 107 -10.61 -2.91 8.33
CA ARG A 107 -11.07 -4.18 7.78
C ARG A 107 -10.62 -4.39 6.34
N ASP A 108 -10.78 -3.39 5.47
CA ASP A 108 -10.37 -3.49 4.07
C ASP A 108 -8.86 -3.72 3.93
N LEU A 109 -8.04 -3.08 4.78
CA LEU A 109 -6.61 -3.29 4.81
C LEU A 109 -6.26 -4.70 5.33
N LEU A 110 -6.89 -5.14 6.41
CA LEU A 110 -6.69 -6.48 6.97
C LEU A 110 -7.05 -7.57 5.97
N LEU A 111 -8.21 -7.46 5.29
CA LEU A 111 -8.59 -8.38 4.22
C LEU A 111 -7.57 -8.41 3.08
N ARG A 112 -6.96 -7.26 2.76
CA ARG A 112 -5.89 -7.20 1.75
C ARG A 112 -4.66 -7.93 2.24
N PHE A 113 -4.25 -7.76 3.51
CA PHE A 113 -3.16 -8.52 4.10
C PHE A 113 -3.48 -10.01 4.20
N GLU A 114 -4.69 -10.40 4.57
CA GLU A 114 -5.12 -11.80 4.58
C GLU A 114 -4.95 -12.44 3.20
N TRP A 115 -5.37 -11.76 2.13
CA TRP A 115 -5.15 -12.24 0.76
C TRP A 115 -3.67 -12.46 0.42
N PHE A 116 -2.77 -11.65 1.00
CA PHE A 116 -1.33 -11.75 0.79
C PHE A 116 -0.63 -12.77 1.71
N VAL A 117 -1.08 -12.86 2.96
CA VAL A 117 -0.47 -13.68 4.03
C VAL A 117 -1.02 -15.10 4.03
N ASN A 118 -2.26 -15.31 3.58
CA ASN A 118 -2.91 -16.60 3.75
C ASN A 118 -3.96 -16.92 2.66
N ARG A 119 -3.83 -18.14 2.13
CA ARG A 119 -4.95 -18.91 1.56
C ARG A 119 -5.99 -19.33 2.64
N ASP A 120 -5.95 -18.81 3.88
CA ASP A 120 -6.99 -18.98 4.91
C ASP A 120 -7.10 -17.78 5.89
N PRO A 121 -8.13 -16.93 5.74
CA PRO A 121 -8.40 -15.77 6.60
C PRO A 121 -8.49 -16.03 8.11
N LYS A 122 -8.94 -17.22 8.53
CA LYS A 122 -9.23 -17.49 9.96
C LYS A 122 -7.97 -17.63 10.81
N ALA A 123 -6.86 -18.05 10.23
CA ALA A 123 -5.60 -18.25 10.94
C ALA A 123 -4.91 -16.93 11.32
N VAL A 124 -5.10 -15.85 10.55
CA VAL A 124 -4.49 -14.53 10.81
C VAL A 124 -5.13 -13.87 12.03
N VAL A 125 -6.46 -13.88 12.10
CA VAL A 125 -7.23 -13.33 13.23
C VAL A 125 -7.00 -14.13 14.51
N GLN A 126 -6.92 -15.46 14.41
CA GLN A 126 -6.67 -16.33 15.56
C GLN A 126 -5.24 -16.18 16.13
N SER A 127 -4.23 -16.09 15.25
CA SER A 127 -2.84 -15.83 15.61
C SER A 127 -2.64 -14.46 16.27
N ALA A 128 -3.37 -13.43 15.83
CA ALA A 128 -3.39 -12.11 16.48
C ALA A 128 -4.06 -12.15 17.86
N LYS A 129 -5.09 -12.99 18.06
CA LYS A 129 -5.83 -13.15 19.33
C LYS A 129 -5.11 -14.02 20.36
N GLU A 130 -4.29 -14.97 19.92
CA GLU A 130 -3.58 -15.91 20.79
C GLU A 130 -2.20 -15.41 21.28
N GLY A 131 -1.78 -14.21 20.88
CA GLY A 131 -0.43 -13.70 21.21
C GLY A 131 0.72 -14.45 20.52
N ASN A 132 0.41 -15.54 19.80
CA ASN A 132 1.32 -16.21 18.88
C ASN A 132 1.33 -15.44 17.57
N ALA A 133 2.09 -14.35 17.57
CA ALA A 133 2.14 -13.37 16.51
C ALA A 133 2.31 -14.00 15.12
N VAL A 134 1.51 -13.54 14.15
CA VAL A 134 2.09 -13.15 12.87
C VAL A 134 3.17 -12.17 13.26
N THR A 135 4.42 -12.63 13.28
CA THR A 135 5.44 -11.88 14.00
C THR A 135 5.61 -10.50 13.37
N PRO A 136 6.00 -9.48 14.14
CA PRO A 136 6.35 -8.17 13.57
C PRO A 136 7.18 -8.32 12.30
N GLU A 137 8.12 -9.28 12.26
CA GLU A 137 8.97 -9.61 11.11
C GLU A 137 8.22 -10.20 9.91
N GLN A 138 7.03 -10.78 10.05
CA GLN A 138 6.24 -11.29 8.92
C GLN A 138 5.43 -10.17 8.26
N ILE A 139 4.88 -9.24 9.05
CA ILE A 139 4.24 -8.02 8.52
C ILE A 139 5.31 -7.05 8.02
N TYR A 140 6.43 -6.89 8.73
CA TYR A 140 7.58 -6.09 8.28
C TYR A 140 8.26 -6.73 7.08
N SER A 141 8.49 -8.06 7.03
CA SER A 141 9.07 -8.67 5.82
C SER A 141 8.11 -8.64 4.65
N PHE A 142 6.79 -8.62 4.87
CA PHE A 142 5.83 -8.39 3.79
C PHE A 142 5.83 -6.93 3.32
N VAL A 143 5.75 -5.97 4.24
CA VAL A 143 5.89 -4.51 3.96
C VAL A 143 7.33 -4.14 3.52
N ARG A 144 8.29 -5.04 3.66
CA ARG A 144 9.64 -4.86 3.12
C ARG A 144 9.80 -5.58 1.78
N ASN A 145 9.29 -6.80 1.60
CA ASN A 145 9.35 -7.55 0.34
C ASN A 145 8.44 -6.97 -0.77
N VAL A 146 7.37 -6.26 -0.40
CA VAL A 146 6.50 -5.52 -1.33
C VAL A 146 7.14 -4.20 -1.80
N PHE A 147 8.15 -3.71 -1.06
CA PHE A 147 8.72 -2.38 -1.24
C PHE A 147 10.23 -2.34 -1.50
N ASP A 148 10.95 -3.46 -1.34
CA ASP A 148 12.38 -3.64 -1.64
C ASP A 148 12.63 -4.50 -2.91
N ASN A 149 11.70 -4.52 -3.89
CA ASN A 149 11.92 -5.12 -5.22
C ASN A 149 11.79 -4.09 -6.33
#